data_AF-A0A1S8TWH4-F1
#
_entry.id   AF-A0A1S8TWH4-F1
#
_cell.length_a   1.000
_cell.length_b   1.000
_cell.length_c   1.000
_cell.angle_alpha   90.00
_cell.angle_beta   90.00
_cell.angle_gamma   90.00
#
_symmetry.space_group_name_H-M   'P 1'
#
loop_
_entity.id
_entity.type
_entity.pdbx_description
1 polymer ?
#
loop_
_entity_poly.entity_id
_entity_poly.type
_entity_poly.pdbx_seq_one_letter_code
_entity_poly.pdbx_strand_id
1 'polypeptide(L)'
;MKYLLIQNTLDRYIDTMYQIACHINHNEKMQSNLSGIALRSRLIALENKCKLEEKAHKNIIKSRLKFLCMYLNLKKSKNYDYKDIKALYTPNIPQDDFTTAQMLNQLPEGIVSKDTGRGLFSFIHNKSAEGEKVKKDQRETWTKTSLDKAVGNDG
;
A
#
# COMPACT_ATOMS: atom_id res chain seq x y z
N MET A 1 -15.05 24.61 40.04
CA MET A 1 -15.07 25.47 38.84
C MET A 1 -13.66 25.72 38.27
N LYS A 2 -12.65 26.16 39.04
CA LYS A 2 -11.26 26.35 38.57
C LYS A 2 -10.61 25.11 37.93
N TYR A 3 -10.73 23.94 38.56
CA TYR A 3 -10.15 22.69 38.03
C TYR A 3 -10.72 22.30 36.66
N LEU A 4 -12.02 22.48 36.45
CA LEU A 4 -12.67 22.19 35.17
C LEU A 4 -12.16 23.11 34.05
N LEU A 5 -11.96 24.40 34.34
CA LEU A 5 -11.39 25.35 33.38
C LEU A 5 -9.96 24.97 32.98
N ILE A 6 -9.15 24.53 33.95
CA ILE A 6 -7.75 24.11 33.71
C ILE A 6 -7.72 22.87 32.83
N GLN A 7 -8.54 21.85 33.13
CA GLN A 7 -8.62 20.62 32.32
C GLN A 7 -9.05 20.93 30.88
N ASN A 8 -10.13 21.70 30.69
CA ASN A 8 -10.60 22.09 29.36
C ASN A 8 -9.54 22.86 28.55
N THR A 9 -8.74 23.67 29.24
CA THR A 9 -7.65 24.43 28.62
C THR A 9 -6.51 23.50 28.18
N LEU A 10 -6.16 22.53 29.03
CA LEU A 10 -5.13 21.53 28.74
C LEU A 10 -5.53 20.65 27.57
N ASP A 11 -6.77 20.17 27.54
CA ASP A 11 -7.31 19.36 26.44
C ASP A 11 -7.25 20.11 25.11
N ARG A 12 -7.58 21.41 25.10
CA ARG A 12 -7.45 22.27 23.92
C ARG A 12 -6.00 22.39 23.44
N TYR A 13 -5.05 22.51 24.36
CA TYR A 13 -3.63 22.56 23.99
C TYR A 13 -3.16 21.24 23.38
N ILE A 14 -3.56 20.11 23.95
CA ILE A 14 -3.23 18.77 23.42
C ILE A 14 -3.77 18.62 22.00
N ASP A 15 -5.03 18.98 21.76
CA ASP A 15 -5.64 18.93 20.43
C ASP A 15 -4.90 19.84 19.43
N THR A 16 -4.59 21.08 19.86
CA THR A 16 -3.81 22.03 19.05
C THR A 16 -2.43 21.48 18.68
N MET A 17 -1.76 20.78 19.60
CA MET A 17 -0.45 20.16 19.33
C MET A 17 -0.56 19.09 18.23
N TYR A 18 -1.58 18.23 18.27
CA TYR A 18 -1.78 17.22 17.23
C TYR A 18 -2.09 17.85 15.86
N GLN A 19 -2.91 18.90 15.84
CA GLN A 19 -3.23 19.65 14.63
C GLN A 19 -1.98 20.29 14.00
N ILE A 20 -1.16 20.97 14.81
CA ILE A 20 0.08 21.62 14.33
C ILE A 20 1.12 20.59 13.90
N ALA A 21 1.25 19.48 14.64
CA ALA A 21 2.19 18.42 14.30
C ALA A 21 1.79 17.64 13.02
N CYS A 22 0.54 17.78 12.57
CA CYS A 22 -0.11 16.93 11.57
C CYS A 22 0.02 15.45 11.94
N HIS A 23 -0.20 15.13 13.22
CA HIS A 23 -0.07 13.78 13.75
C HIS A 23 -1.37 13.32 14.40
N ILE A 24 -1.52 12.00 14.55
CA ILE A 24 -2.78 11.40 15.01
C ILE A 24 -2.68 11.08 16.49
N ASN A 25 -3.73 11.44 17.22
CA ASN A 25 -3.90 11.02 18.59
C ASN A 25 -4.50 9.61 18.65
N HIS A 26 -3.67 8.62 18.96
CA HIS A 26 -4.09 7.22 19.06
C HIS A 26 -4.95 6.93 20.30
N ASN A 27 -4.92 7.80 21.31
CA ASN A 27 -5.71 7.64 22.54
C ASN A 27 -7.13 8.19 22.39
N GLU A 28 -7.42 8.94 21.32
CA GLU A 28 -8.74 9.48 21.08
C GLU A 28 -9.70 8.36 20.67
N LYS A 29 -10.82 8.22 21.41
CA LYS A 29 -11.79 7.14 21.20
C LYS A 29 -12.22 7.09 19.74
N MET A 30 -12.09 5.91 19.14
CA MET A 30 -12.59 5.66 17.80
C MET A 30 -14.10 5.52 17.86
N GLN A 31 -14.85 6.23 17.01
CA GLN A 31 -16.29 6.00 16.88
C GLN A 31 -16.54 4.55 16.41
N SER A 32 -17.61 3.95 16.93
CA SER A 32 -17.89 2.50 16.90
C SER A 32 -18.05 1.86 15.50
N ASN A 33 -18.05 2.64 14.41
CA ASN A 33 -18.32 2.16 13.05
C ASN A 33 -17.14 2.49 12.13
N LEU A 34 -15.97 1.96 12.45
CA LEU A 34 -14.73 2.32 11.79
C LEU A 34 -14.62 1.63 10.42
N SER A 35 -15.17 2.26 9.38
CA SER A 35 -14.85 1.88 8.01
C SER A 35 -13.38 2.20 7.69
N GLY A 36 -12.74 1.45 6.78
CA GLY A 36 -11.38 1.77 6.32
C GLY A 36 -11.24 3.22 5.80
N ILE A 37 -12.33 3.81 5.31
CA ILE A 37 -12.42 5.23 4.93
C ILE A 37 -12.32 6.18 6.12
N ALA A 38 -12.94 5.86 7.26
CA ALA A 38 -12.85 6.67 8.47
C ALA A 38 -11.42 6.72 9.03
N LEU A 39 -10.70 5.59 9.01
CA LEU A 39 -9.29 5.51 9.36
C LEU A 39 -8.44 6.39 8.43
N ARG A 40 -8.63 6.24 7.12
CA ARG A 40 -7.88 6.98 6.11
C ARG A 40 -8.11 8.50 6.19
N SER A 41 -9.34 8.92 6.52
CA SER A 41 -9.68 10.32 6.75
C SER A 41 -8.87 10.94 7.89
N ARG A 42 -8.67 10.21 9.01
CA ARG A 42 -7.83 10.68 10.12
C ARG A 42 -6.35 10.73 9.76
N LEU A 43 -5.90 9.82 8.89
CA LEU A 43 -4.51 9.73 8.43
C LEU A 43 -4.13 10.76 7.37
N ILE A 44 -5.09 11.48 6.77
CA ILE A 44 -4.84 12.29 5.56
C ILE A 44 -3.78 13.38 5.76
N ALA A 45 -3.80 14.07 6.91
CA ALA A 45 -2.85 15.14 7.21
C ALA A 45 -1.42 14.59 7.38
N LEU A 46 -1.30 13.47 8.09
CA LEU A 46 -0.03 12.77 8.29
C LEU A 46 0.50 12.19 6.97
N GLU A 47 -0.36 11.56 6.17
CA GLU A 47 0.00 11.05 4.84
C GLU A 47 0.56 12.16 3.96
N ASN A 48 -0.05 13.33 3.94
CA ASN A 48 0.42 14.46 3.13
C ASN A 48 1.79 14.96 3.58
N LYS A 49 2.03 15.01 4.89
CA LYS A 49 3.36 15.32 5.45
C LYS A 49 4.40 14.28 5.02
N CYS A 50 4.10 12.99 5.20
CA CYS A 50 5.00 11.91 4.78
C CYS A 50 5.28 11.96 3.27
N LYS A 51 4.28 12.23 2.43
CA LYS A 51 4.46 12.37 0.97
C LYS A 51 5.41 13.53 0.62
N LEU A 52 5.37 14.64 1.36
CA LEU A 52 6.29 15.76 1.15
C LEU A 52 7.73 15.36 1.48
N GLU A 53 7.93 14.71 2.63
CA GLU A 53 9.24 14.19 3.05
C GLU A 53 9.78 13.15 2.06
N GLU A 54 8.94 12.20 1.62
CA GLU A 54 9.29 11.23 0.60
C GLU A 54 9.71 11.89 -0.72
N LYS A 55 9.04 12.98 -1.13
CA LYS A 55 9.38 13.73 -2.34
C LYS A 55 10.74 14.42 -2.20
N ALA A 56 10.99 15.04 -1.04
CA ALA A 56 12.29 15.63 -0.74
C ALA A 56 13.40 14.57 -0.76
N HIS A 57 13.16 13.42 -0.14
CA HIS A 57 14.12 12.32 -0.11
C HIS A 57 14.34 11.69 -1.50
N LYS A 58 13.29 11.54 -2.32
CA LYS A 58 13.41 11.12 -3.74
C LYS A 58 14.32 12.05 -4.53
N ASN A 59 14.22 13.36 -4.32
CA ASN A 59 15.11 14.33 -4.97
C ASN A 59 16.57 14.13 -4.54
N ILE A 60 16.81 13.90 -3.25
CA ILE A 60 18.16 13.62 -2.73
C ILE A 60 18.72 12.35 -3.36
N ILE A 61 17.96 11.26 -3.37
CA ILE A 61 18.39 9.99 -3.97
C ILE A 61 18.68 10.17 -5.46
N LYS A 62 17.84 10.88 -6.20
CA LYS A 62 18.03 11.13 -7.64
C LYS A 62 19.34 11.88 -7.91
N SER A 63 19.65 12.90 -7.10
CA SER A 63 20.92 13.62 -7.18
C SER A 63 22.12 12.72 -6.86
N ARG A 64 22.02 11.88 -5.82
CA ARG A 64 23.06 10.90 -5.46
C ARG A 64 23.29 9.88 -6.58
N LEU A 65 22.23 9.38 -7.20
CA LEU A 65 22.31 8.44 -8.32
C LEU A 65 22.99 9.09 -9.54
N LYS A 66 22.70 10.35 -9.83
CA LYS A 66 23.39 11.09 -10.90
C LYS A 66 24.91 11.12 -10.68
N PHE A 67 25.35 11.46 -9.47
CA PHE A 67 26.78 11.46 -9.13
C PHE A 67 27.39 10.06 -9.16
N LEU A 68 26.65 9.03 -8.71
CA LEU A 68 27.09 7.64 -8.77
C LEU A 68 27.30 7.17 -10.23
N CYS A 69 26.34 7.45 -11.12
CA CYS A 69 26.46 7.12 -12.55
C CYS A 69 27.66 7.84 -13.19
N MET A 70 27.87 9.12 -12.87
CA MET A 70 29.03 9.88 -13.34
C MET A 70 30.35 9.27 -12.86
N TYR A 71 30.42 8.89 -11.57
CA TYR A 71 31.59 8.21 -11.01
C TYR A 71 31.85 6.85 -11.68
N LEU A 72 30.81 6.04 -11.92
CA LEU A 72 30.93 4.75 -12.58
C LEU A 72 31.39 4.86 -14.03
N ASN A 73 30.94 5.90 -14.73
CA ASN A 73 31.41 6.21 -16.09
C ASN A 73 32.91 6.55 -16.07
N LEU A 74 33.34 7.43 -15.15
CA LEU A 74 34.75 7.84 -15.03
C LEU A 74 35.70 6.71 -14.62
N LYS A 75 35.29 5.81 -13.72
CA LYS A 75 36.19 4.79 -13.15
C LYS A 75 36.10 3.42 -13.81
N LYS A 76 34.94 3.05 -14.38
CA LYS A 76 34.69 1.71 -14.91
C LYS A 76 34.28 1.71 -16.39
N SER A 77 34.24 2.87 -17.05
CA SER A 77 33.75 3.04 -18.43
C SER A 77 32.35 2.43 -18.66
N LYS A 78 31.54 2.37 -17.60
CA LYS A 78 30.16 1.87 -17.67
C LYS A 78 29.21 3.04 -17.70
N ASN A 79 28.45 3.16 -18.77
CA ASN A 79 27.44 4.21 -18.94
C ASN A 79 26.09 3.68 -18.43
N TYR A 80 25.65 4.20 -17.29
CA TYR A 80 24.34 3.93 -16.70
C TYR A 80 23.53 5.23 -16.66
N ASP A 81 22.27 5.19 -17.10
CA ASP A 81 21.36 6.33 -16.91
C ASP A 81 20.73 6.26 -15.52
N TYR A 82 20.83 7.36 -14.77
CA TYR A 82 20.18 7.49 -13.47
C TYR A 82 18.64 7.50 -13.58
N LYS A 83 18.08 7.75 -14.77
CA LYS A 83 16.63 7.74 -15.04
C LYS A 83 16.04 6.33 -15.04
N ASP A 84 16.85 5.31 -15.27
CA ASP A 84 16.41 3.92 -15.29
C ASP A 84 16.21 3.36 -13.86
N ILE A 85 16.77 4.03 -12.86
CA ILE A 85 16.69 3.64 -11.46
C ILE A 85 15.53 4.38 -10.78
N LYS A 86 14.53 3.63 -10.31
CA LYS A 86 13.38 4.18 -9.58
C LYS A 86 13.41 3.73 -8.11
N ALA A 87 13.44 4.70 -7.20
CA ALA A 87 13.29 4.46 -5.77
C ALA A 87 11.80 4.28 -5.41
N LEU A 88 11.45 3.11 -4.87
CA LEU A 88 10.11 2.79 -4.39
C LEU A 88 10.03 3.03 -2.87
N TYR A 89 8.96 3.69 -2.44
CA TYR A 89 8.64 3.93 -1.04
C TYR A 89 7.30 3.27 -0.76
N THR A 90 7.24 2.49 0.30
CA THR A 90 6.04 1.73 0.68
C THR A 90 5.66 2.14 2.09
N PRO A 91 4.66 3.03 2.26
CA PRO A 91 4.20 3.42 3.58
C PRO A 91 3.45 2.25 4.22
N ASN A 92 3.72 1.99 5.49
CA ASN A 92 3.02 0.97 6.27
C ASN A 92 1.72 1.56 6.83
N ILE A 93 0.66 1.53 6.02
CA ILE A 93 -0.67 2.04 6.40
C ILE A 93 -1.63 0.86 6.49
N PRO A 94 -2.42 0.73 7.58
CA PRO A 94 -3.46 -0.29 7.67
C PRO A 94 -4.39 -0.23 6.46
N GLN A 95 -4.52 -1.35 5.75
CA GLN A 95 -5.47 -1.50 4.64
C GLN A 95 -6.60 -2.44 5.06
N ASP A 96 -7.78 -2.23 4.47
CA ASP A 96 -8.93 -3.10 4.65
C ASP A 96 -9.07 -4.02 3.42
N ASP A 97 -8.41 -5.17 3.48
CA ASP A 97 -8.42 -6.15 2.40
C ASP A 97 -9.82 -6.79 2.20
N PHE A 98 -10.69 -6.77 3.22
CA PHE A 98 -12.06 -7.27 3.12
C PHE A 98 -12.90 -6.38 2.21
N THR A 99 -12.87 -5.06 2.44
CA THR A 99 -13.54 -4.09 1.55
C THR A 99 -12.97 -4.13 0.13
N THR A 100 -11.66 -4.34 -0.01
CA THR A 100 -10.99 -4.50 -1.30
C THR A 100 -11.49 -5.73 -2.06
N ALA A 101 -11.62 -6.87 -1.37
CA ALA A 101 -12.18 -8.09 -1.95
C ALA A 101 -13.65 -7.92 -2.35
N GLN A 102 -14.46 -7.28 -1.51
CA GLN A 102 -15.86 -7.00 -1.82
C GLN A 102 -16.00 -6.08 -3.04
N MET A 103 -15.19 -5.03 -3.12
CA MET A 103 -15.15 -4.13 -4.29
C MET A 103 -14.76 -4.89 -5.55
N LEU A 104 -13.76 -5.78 -5.48
CA LEU A 104 -13.32 -6.54 -6.63
C LEU A 104 -14.39 -7.53 -7.14
N ASN A 105 -15.18 -8.12 -6.24
CA ASN A 105 -16.30 -8.99 -6.60
C ASN A 105 -17.47 -8.23 -7.23
N GLN A 106 -17.66 -6.96 -6.90
CA GLN A 106 -18.71 -6.12 -7.47
C GLN A 106 -18.34 -5.54 -8.84
N LEU A 107 -17.06 -5.59 -9.22
CA LEU A 107 -16.60 -5.11 -10.53
C LEU A 107 -16.99 -6.12 -11.63
N PRO A 108 -17.60 -5.66 -12.74
CA PRO A 108 -17.83 -6.50 -13.90
C PRO A 108 -16.55 -7.14 -14.44
N GLU A 109 -16.64 -8.38 -14.88
CA GLU A 109 -15.51 -9.07 -15.49
C GLU A 109 -15.00 -8.33 -16.74
N GLY A 110 -13.69 -8.22 -16.89
CA GLY A 110 -13.04 -7.60 -18.05
C GLY A 110 -12.69 -6.12 -17.90
N ILE A 111 -13.15 -5.43 -16.84
CA ILE A 111 -12.78 -4.01 -16.61
C ILE A 111 -11.39 -3.87 -15.98
N VAL A 112 -11.07 -4.74 -15.01
CA VAL A 112 -9.77 -4.73 -14.32
C VAL A 112 -9.07 -6.06 -14.55
N SER A 113 -7.80 -6.01 -14.97
CA SER A 113 -7.01 -7.23 -15.16
C SER A 113 -6.80 -7.95 -13.81
N LYS A 114 -6.79 -9.28 -13.84
CA LYS A 114 -6.55 -10.11 -12.64
C LYS A 114 -5.22 -9.78 -11.97
N ASP A 115 -4.22 -9.35 -12.73
CA ASP A 115 -2.91 -8.93 -12.20
C ASP A 115 -2.98 -7.60 -11.46
N THR A 116 -3.77 -6.64 -11.96
CA THR A 116 -4.00 -5.37 -11.26
C THR A 116 -4.78 -5.60 -9.96
N GLY A 117 -5.81 -6.46 -10.00
CA GLY A 117 -6.61 -6.83 -8.82
C GLY A 117 -5.77 -7.49 -7.71
N ARG A 118 -4.91 -8.47 -8.05
CA ARG A 118 -3.94 -9.07 -7.10
C ARG A 118 -3.06 -8.03 -6.44
N GLY A 119 -2.71 -6.99 -7.18
CA GLY A 119 -1.86 -5.92 -6.71
C GLY A 119 -2.49 -4.93 -5.73
N LEU A 120 -3.79 -5.03 -5.47
CA LEU A 120 -4.48 -4.18 -4.50
C LEU A 120 -4.39 -4.74 -3.08
N PHE A 121 -4.19 -6.05 -2.95
CA PHE A 121 -4.09 -6.72 -1.65
C PHE A 121 -2.77 -6.41 -0.97
N SER A 122 -2.85 -6.04 0.31
CA SER A 122 -1.69 -5.58 1.08
C SER A 122 -0.60 -6.65 1.28
N PHE A 123 -1.00 -7.93 1.30
CA PHE A 123 -0.12 -9.08 1.51
C PHE A 123 0.53 -9.61 0.22
N ILE A 124 0.13 -9.14 -0.97
CA ILE A 124 0.68 -9.60 -2.26
C ILE A 124 1.85 -8.70 -2.68
N HIS A 125 3.07 -9.12 -2.32
CA HIS A 125 4.28 -8.36 -2.67
C HIS A 125 4.73 -8.54 -4.13
N ASN A 126 4.56 -9.74 -4.71
CA ASN A 126 4.96 -10.03 -6.10
C ASN A 126 3.78 -10.54 -6.92
N LYS A 127 3.18 -9.63 -7.69
CA LYS A 127 1.99 -9.89 -8.53
C LYS A 127 2.26 -10.95 -9.61
N SER A 128 3.46 -10.94 -10.19
CA SER A 128 3.84 -11.89 -11.25
C SER A 128 3.97 -13.30 -10.70
N ALA A 129 4.69 -13.44 -9.57
CA ALA A 129 4.87 -14.73 -8.92
C ALA A 129 3.55 -15.33 -8.42
N GLU A 130 2.67 -14.52 -7.82
CA GLU A 130 1.33 -14.98 -7.45
C GLU A 130 0.48 -15.35 -8.67
N GLY A 131 0.61 -14.61 -9.77
CA GLY A 131 -0.08 -14.95 -11.00
C GLY A 131 0.34 -16.30 -11.60
N GLU A 132 1.62 -16.65 -11.50
CA GLU A 132 2.14 -17.96 -11.92
C GLU A 132 1.63 -19.09 -11.04
N LYS A 133 1.57 -18.90 -9.71
CA LYS A 133 1.00 -19.88 -8.77
C LYS A 133 -0.47 -20.16 -9.10
N VAL A 134 -1.28 -19.12 -9.27
CA VAL A 134 -2.70 -19.30 -9.63
C VAL A 134 -2.86 -20.03 -10.97
N LYS A 135 -2.01 -19.74 -11.97
CA LYS A 135 -2.03 -20.49 -13.24
C LYS A 135 -1.65 -21.96 -13.06
N LYS A 136 -0.72 -22.27 -12.15
CA LYS A 136 -0.34 -23.64 -11.79
C LYS A 136 -1.50 -24.35 -11.10
N ASP A 137 -2.13 -23.73 -10.11
CA ASP A 137 -3.27 -24.28 -9.39
C ASP A 137 -4.46 -24.53 -10.33
N GLN A 138 -4.73 -23.61 -11.27
CA GLN A 138 -5.77 -23.78 -12.28
C GLN A 138 -5.47 -24.94 -13.23
N ARG A 139 -4.22 -25.09 -13.68
CA ARG A 139 -3.81 -26.24 -14.50
C ARG A 139 -3.98 -27.55 -13.73
N GLU A 140 -3.51 -27.63 -12.49
CA GLU A 140 -3.65 -28.83 -11.66
C GLU A 140 -5.12 -29.17 -11.35
N THR A 141 -5.96 -28.15 -11.14
CA THR A 141 -7.40 -28.32 -10.93
C THR A 141 -8.08 -28.81 -12.21
N TRP A 142 -7.77 -28.23 -13.37
CA TRP A 142 -8.27 -28.71 -14.67
C TRP A 142 -7.85 -30.16 -14.93
N THR A 143 -6.60 -30.52 -14.68
CA THR A 143 -6.11 -31.89 -14.84
C THR A 143 -6.85 -32.88 -13.93
N LYS A 144 -7.15 -32.50 -12.67
CA LYS A 144 -7.93 -33.34 -11.75
C LYS A 144 -9.39 -33.50 -12.18
N THR A 145 -10.05 -32.43 -12.61
CA THR A 145 -11.44 -32.51 -13.10
C THR A 145 -11.58 -33.33 -14.39
N SER A 146 -10.56 -33.34 -15.26
CA SER A 146 -10.52 -34.19 -16.45
C SER A 146 -10.34 -35.68 -16.14
N LEU A 147 -9.62 -36.03 -15.08
CA LEU A 147 -9.47 -37.42 -14.62
C LEU A 147 -10.75 -37.94 -13.96
N ASP A 148 -11.41 -37.13 -13.10
CA ASP A 148 -12.69 -37.50 -12.47
C ASP A 148 -13.82 -37.72 -13.48
N LYS A 149 -13.85 -36.96 -14.58
CA LYS A 149 -14.82 -37.16 -15.67
C LYS A 149 -14.56 -38.40 -16.51
N ALA A 150 -13.33 -38.93 -16.50
CA ALA A 150 -12.98 -40.16 -17.22
C ALA A 150 -13.28 -41.43 -16.42
N VAL A 151 -13.37 -41.34 -15.08
CA VAL A 151 -13.65 -42.49 -14.20
C VAL A 151 -15.16 -42.67 -13.94
N GLY A 152 -15.99 -41.68 -14.28
CA GLY A 152 -17.44 -41.70 -14.06
C GLY A 152 -18.33 -42.13 -15.24
N ASN A 153 -17.76 -42.63 -16.35
CA ASN A 153 -18.53 -43.03 -17.55
C ASN A 153 -18.44 -44.53 -17.88
N ASP A 154 -17.96 -45.35 -16.94
CA ASP A 154 -17.99 -46.82 -17.06
C ASP A 154 -19.08 -47.39 -16.12
N GLY A 155 -20.34 -47.11 -16.45
CA GLY A 155 -21.54 -47.64 -15.81
C GLY A 155 -22.66 -47.85 -16.82
#